data_AF-A0A419SDK9-F1
#
_entry.id   AF-A0A419SDK9-F1
#
_cell.length_a   1.000
_cell.length_b   1.000
_cell.length_c   1.000
_cell.angle_alpha   90.00
_cell.angle_beta   90.00
_cell.angle_gamma   90.00
#
_symmetry.space_group_name_H-M   'P 1'
#
loop_
_entity.id
_entity.type
_entity.pdbx_description
1 polymer ?
#
loop_
_entity_poly.entity_id
_entity_poly.type
_entity_poly.pdbx_seq_one_letter_code
_entity_poly.pdbx_strand_id
1 'polypeptide(L)'
;MGLESKNIYNMQLLKELMEETRSFVKASYNVLVDGVYEGDVSFQLSLGFLQIANQSYLTAKNLCFEQGLETFEIQLFFESFNNYRFELKEYVVKRDDNPSWLSSRYDQFIEGSSRAITFISDYAQDYKSK
;
A
#
# COMPACT_ATOMS: atom_id res chain seq x y z
N MET A 1 6.58 11.34 27.38
CA MET A 1 5.56 11.66 26.36
C MET A 1 4.24 11.08 26.85
N GLY A 2 3.15 11.86 26.88
CA GLY A 2 1.84 11.37 27.34
C GLY A 2 1.28 10.27 26.43
N LEU A 3 0.39 9.42 26.95
CA LEU A 3 -0.25 8.33 26.19
C LEU A 3 -1.01 8.86 24.95
N GLU A 4 -1.71 9.98 25.08
CA GLU A 4 -2.44 10.63 23.97
C GLU A 4 -1.50 11.12 22.86
N SER A 5 -0.39 11.77 23.24
CA SER A 5 0.62 12.23 22.28
C SER A 5 1.26 11.06 21.51
N LYS A 6 1.43 9.91 22.17
CA LYS A 6 1.93 8.68 21.53
C LYS A 6 0.93 8.12 20.52
N ASN A 7 -0.37 8.10 20.85
CA ASN A 7 -1.39 7.59 19.94
C ASN A 7 -1.57 8.46 18.70
N ILE A 8 -1.59 9.79 18.86
CA ILE A 8 -1.67 10.73 17.72
C ILE A 8 -0.46 10.55 16.79
N TYR A 9 0.75 10.45 17.37
CA TYR A 9 1.96 10.19 16.61
C TYR A 9 1.88 8.87 15.83
N ASN A 10 1.43 7.79 16.48
CA ASN A 10 1.26 6.49 15.83
C ASN A 10 0.26 6.55 14.66
N MET A 11 -0.83 7.31 14.79
CA MET A 11 -1.80 7.44 13.69
C MET A 11 -1.22 8.24 12.51
N GLN A 12 -0.43 9.28 12.79
CA GLN A 12 0.28 10.03 11.75
C GLN A 12 1.30 9.15 11.03
N LEU A 13 2.11 8.41 11.79
CA LEU A 13 3.08 7.46 11.23
C LEU A 13 2.39 6.37 10.39
N LEU A 14 1.28 5.83 10.87
CA LEU A 14 0.52 4.82 10.13
C LEU A 14 0.01 5.35 8.79
N LYS A 15 -0.52 6.57 8.79
CA LYS A 15 -0.97 7.25 7.58
C LYS A 15 0.19 7.42 6.59
N GLU A 16 1.34 7.92 7.04
CA GLU A 16 2.53 8.10 6.21
C GLU A 16 2.99 6.79 5.58
N LEU A 17 3.03 5.70 6.36
CA LEU A 17 3.41 4.38 5.86
C LEU A 17 2.42 3.84 4.80
N MET A 18 1.12 4.09 4.96
CA MET A 18 0.11 3.71 3.97
C MET A 18 0.21 4.53 2.68
N GLU A 19 0.44 5.84 2.80
CA GLU A 19 0.66 6.74 1.66
C GLU A 19 1.95 6.37 0.91
N GLU A 20 3.01 6.03 1.63
CA GLU A 20 4.28 5.57 1.06
C GLU A 20 4.10 4.24 0.32
N THR A 21 3.43 3.27 0.95
CA THR A 21 3.08 1.98 0.30
C THR A 21 2.31 2.24 -0.99
N ARG A 22 1.31 3.13 -0.95
CA ARG A 22 0.51 3.50 -2.12
C ARG A 22 1.33 4.13 -3.23
N SER A 23 2.23 5.05 -2.88
CA SER A 23 3.12 5.72 -3.82
C SER A 23 4.03 4.72 -4.56
N PHE A 24 4.64 3.79 -3.83
CA PHE A 24 5.53 2.80 -4.42
C PHE A 24 4.79 1.72 -5.22
N VAL A 25 3.57 1.32 -4.84
CA VAL A 25 2.72 0.49 -5.70
C VAL A 25 2.37 1.20 -7.01
N LYS A 26 2.05 2.50 -6.95
CA LYS A 26 1.81 3.30 -8.15
C LYS A 26 3.05 3.38 -9.04
N ALA A 27 4.23 3.64 -8.48
CA ALA A 27 5.48 3.63 -9.23
C ALA A 27 5.75 2.25 -9.86
N SER A 28 5.52 1.17 -9.10
CA SER A 28 5.69 -0.22 -9.54
C SER A 28 4.78 -0.57 -10.73
N TYR A 29 3.53 -0.12 -10.71
CA TYR A 29 2.58 -0.30 -11.81
C TYR A 29 2.94 0.56 -13.03
N ASN A 30 3.17 1.86 -12.82
CA ASN A 30 3.41 2.84 -13.87
C ASN A 30 4.61 2.47 -14.75
N VAL A 31 5.73 2.00 -14.17
CA VAL A 31 6.90 1.61 -14.99
C VAL A 31 6.64 0.45 -15.94
N LEU A 32 5.58 -0.35 -15.73
CA LEU A 32 5.18 -1.42 -16.63
C LEU A 32 4.27 -0.93 -17.76
N VAL A 33 3.45 0.11 -17.51
CA VAL A 33 2.39 0.54 -18.43
C VAL A 33 2.71 1.83 -19.19
N ASP A 34 3.61 2.67 -18.68
CA ASP A 34 3.92 3.98 -19.27
C ASP A 34 4.79 3.88 -20.53
N GLY A 35 5.38 2.70 -20.81
CA GLY A 35 6.18 2.45 -22.02
C GLY A 35 7.55 3.16 -22.05
N VAL A 36 7.97 3.78 -20.95
CA VAL A 36 9.28 4.47 -20.85
C VAL A 36 10.45 3.49 -20.78
N TYR A 37 10.22 2.33 -20.16
CA TYR A 37 11.21 1.27 -20.00
C TYR A 37 10.68 -0.01 -20.66
N GLU A 38 11.55 -0.74 -21.35
CA GLU A 38 11.17 -1.94 -22.11
C GLU A 38 11.78 -3.21 -21.50
N GLY A 39 11.07 -4.33 -21.68
CA GLY A 39 11.53 -5.67 -21.35
C GLY A 39 11.97 -5.84 -19.89
N ASP A 40 13.10 -6.50 -19.68
CA ASP A 40 13.57 -6.87 -18.34
C ASP A 40 13.84 -5.66 -17.43
N VAL A 41 14.09 -4.47 -18.00
CA VAL A 41 14.33 -3.24 -17.21
C VAL A 41 13.06 -2.79 -16.49
N SER A 42 11.91 -2.77 -17.17
CA SER A 42 10.64 -2.38 -16.54
C SER A 42 10.24 -3.37 -15.45
N PHE A 43 10.46 -4.68 -15.67
CA PHE A 43 10.24 -5.71 -14.66
C PHE A 43 11.13 -5.53 -13.42
N GLN A 44 12.42 -5.28 -13.60
CA GLN A 44 13.34 -5.05 -12.48
C GLN A 44 12.97 -3.80 -11.68
N LEU A 45 12.65 -2.69 -12.35
CA LEU A 45 12.21 -1.46 -11.70
C LEU A 45 10.89 -1.68 -10.93
N SER A 46 9.93 -2.37 -11.56
CA SER A 46 8.65 -2.68 -10.94
C SER A 46 8.81 -3.50 -9.66
N LEU A 47 9.62 -4.55 -9.70
CA LEU A 47 9.93 -5.37 -8.52
C LEU A 47 10.71 -4.60 -7.45
N GLY A 48 11.60 -3.69 -7.86
CA GLY A 48 12.31 -2.79 -6.95
C GLY A 48 11.35 -1.90 -6.15
N PHE A 49 10.41 -1.24 -6.83
CA PHE A 49 9.38 -0.44 -6.17
C PHE A 49 8.45 -1.30 -5.30
N LEU A 50 8.06 -2.51 -5.76
CA LEU A 50 7.27 -3.43 -4.96
C LEU A 50 7.96 -3.83 -3.66
N GLN A 51 9.29 -4.02 -3.69
CA GLN A 51 10.07 -4.36 -2.51
C GLN A 51 10.06 -3.23 -1.48
N ILE A 52 10.17 -1.98 -1.93
CA ILE A 52 10.09 -0.80 -1.04
C ILE A 52 8.67 -0.68 -0.48
N ALA A 53 7.64 -0.81 -1.32
CA ALA A 53 6.23 -0.82 -0.87
C ALA A 53 5.98 -1.88 0.21
N ASN A 54 6.57 -3.07 0.05
CA ASN A 54 6.43 -4.16 1.01
C ASN A 54 7.06 -3.84 2.38
N GLN A 55 8.11 -3.01 2.44
CA GLN A 55 8.71 -2.59 3.70
C GLN A 55 7.77 -1.67 4.48
N SER A 56 7.23 -0.62 3.83
CA SER A 56 6.26 0.29 4.47
C SER A 56 4.96 -0.46 4.84
N TYR A 57 4.50 -1.38 4.00
CA TYR A 57 3.37 -2.26 4.28
C TYR A 57 3.55 -3.09 5.56
N LEU A 58 4.71 -3.74 5.73
CA LEU A 58 4.97 -4.59 6.90
C LEU A 58 5.03 -3.76 8.19
N THR A 59 5.66 -2.59 8.12
CA THR A 59 5.70 -1.64 9.25
C THR A 59 4.29 -1.14 9.61
N ALA A 60 3.48 -0.77 8.61
CA ALA A 60 2.09 -0.38 8.82
C ALA A 60 1.27 -1.51 9.47
N LYS A 61 1.46 -2.75 9.01
CA LYS A 61 0.77 -3.93 9.55
C LYS A 61 1.10 -4.19 11.02
N ASN A 62 2.38 -4.11 11.38
CA ASN A 62 2.80 -4.27 12.77
C ASN A 62 2.21 -3.16 13.65
N LEU A 63 2.23 -1.92 13.18
CA LEU A 63 1.68 -0.80 13.92
C LEU A 63 0.16 -0.93 14.10
N CYS A 64 -0.60 -1.32 13.06
CA CYS A 64 -2.04 -1.61 13.21
C CYS A 64 -2.29 -2.67 14.29
N PHE A 65 -1.52 -3.75 14.28
CA PHE A 65 -1.63 -4.82 15.28
C PHE A 65 -1.34 -4.31 16.70
N GLU A 66 -0.25 -3.54 16.89
CA GLU A 66 0.10 -2.95 18.19
C GLU A 66 -0.94 -1.95 18.71
N GLN A 67 -1.65 -1.27 17.80
CA GLN A 67 -2.71 -0.33 18.14
C GLN A 67 -4.10 -0.98 18.24
N GLY A 68 -4.22 -2.29 17.98
CA GLY A 68 -5.52 -2.99 17.99
C GLY A 68 -6.49 -2.52 16.90
N LEU A 69 -5.96 -2.03 15.77
CA LEU A 69 -6.75 -1.51 14.65
C LEU A 69 -7.15 -2.63 13.70
N GLU A 70 -8.18 -3.39 14.09
CA GLU A 70 -8.77 -4.46 13.28
C GLU A 70 -10.10 -4.01 12.66
N THR A 71 -10.06 -3.00 11.79
CA THR A 71 -11.24 -2.52 11.06
C THR A 71 -11.29 -3.03 9.63
N PHE A 72 -12.48 -2.98 9.03
CA PHE A 72 -12.71 -3.42 7.66
C PHE A 72 -11.83 -2.65 6.66
N GLU A 73 -11.69 -1.34 6.82
CA GLU A 73 -10.89 -0.48 5.95
C GLU A 73 -9.41 -0.87 5.96
N ILE A 74 -8.90 -1.19 7.15
CA ILE A 74 -7.51 -1.61 7.34
C ILE A 74 -7.28 -3.01 6.75
N GLN A 75 -8.22 -3.94 6.96
CA GLN A 75 -8.16 -5.27 6.34
C GLN A 75 -8.16 -5.17 4.82
N LEU A 76 -9.03 -4.34 4.24
CA LEU A 76 -9.13 -4.13 2.81
C LEU A 76 -7.81 -3.60 2.19
N PHE A 77 -7.13 -2.67 2.88
CA PHE A 77 -5.79 -2.23 2.47
C PHE A 77 -4.80 -3.40 2.42
N PHE A 78 -4.77 -4.25 3.45
CA PHE A 78 -3.80 -5.34 3.50
C PHE A 78 -4.10 -6.46 2.49
N GLU A 79 -5.36 -6.80 2.31
CA GLU A 79 -5.79 -7.81 1.33
C GLU A 79 -5.52 -7.35 -0.10
N SER A 80 -5.90 -6.12 -0.43
CA SER A 80 -5.67 -5.56 -1.77
C SER A 80 -4.18 -5.45 -2.11
N PHE A 81 -3.32 -5.06 -1.16
CA PHE A 81 -1.87 -5.07 -1.36
C PHE A 81 -1.33 -6.49 -1.62
N ASN A 82 -1.77 -7.49 -0.85
CA ASN A 82 -1.35 -8.87 -1.04
C ASN A 82 -1.76 -9.41 -2.41
N ASN A 83 -2.97 -9.09 -2.86
CA ASN A 83 -3.46 -9.47 -4.18
C ASN A 83 -2.65 -8.81 -5.30
N TYR A 84 -2.39 -7.50 -5.21
CA TYR A 84 -1.55 -6.80 -6.17
C TYR A 84 -0.13 -7.39 -6.21
N ARG A 85 0.50 -7.60 -5.05
CA ARG A 85 1.84 -8.17 -4.94
C ARG A 85 1.93 -9.57 -5.57
N PHE A 86 0.88 -10.38 -5.39
CA PHE A 86 0.81 -11.71 -5.99
C PHE A 86 0.73 -11.63 -7.51
N GLU A 87 -0.26 -10.91 -8.05
CA GLU A 87 -0.44 -10.80 -9.51
C GLU A 87 0.74 -10.13 -10.20
N LEU A 88 1.37 -9.13 -9.57
CA LEU A 88 2.56 -8.50 -10.14
C LEU A 88 3.72 -9.49 -10.29
N LYS A 89 3.95 -10.34 -9.28
CA LYS A 89 4.99 -11.36 -9.36
C LYS A 89 4.68 -12.38 -10.45
N GLU A 90 3.42 -12.81 -10.55
CA GLU A 90 2.98 -13.73 -11.61
C GLU A 90 3.14 -13.12 -13.00
N TYR A 91 2.76 -11.85 -13.18
CA TYR A 91 2.92 -11.09 -14.43
C TYR A 91 4.38 -11.07 -14.89
N VAL A 92 5.30 -10.75 -13.99
CA VAL A 92 6.74 -10.71 -14.29
C VAL A 92 7.30 -12.11 -14.59
N VAL A 93 6.92 -13.13 -13.83
CA VAL A 93 7.40 -14.52 -14.03
C VAL A 93 6.92 -15.10 -15.36
N LYS A 94 5.64 -14.89 -15.69
CA LYS A 94 5.04 -15.40 -16.92
C LYS A 94 5.43 -14.59 -18.16
N ARG A 95 6.00 -13.39 -17.96
CA ARG A 95 6.19 -12.40 -19.03
C ARG A 95 4.89 -12.20 -19.80
N ASP A 96 3.80 -12.04 -19.05
CA ASP A 96 2.47 -11.97 -19.64
C ASP A 96 2.32 -10.68 -20.46
N ASP A 97 1.80 -10.79 -21.67
CA ASP A 97 1.59 -9.68 -22.59
C ASP A 97 0.27 -8.93 -22.28
N ASN A 98 -0.57 -9.49 -21.41
CA ASN A 98 -1.88 -8.94 -21.07
C ASN A 98 -1.94 -8.41 -19.62
N PRO A 99 -1.83 -7.09 -19.41
CA PRO A 99 -1.82 -6.49 -18.07
C PRO A 99 -3.21 -6.35 -17.45
N SER A 100 -4.30 -6.85 -18.06
CA SER A 100 -5.68 -6.59 -17.61
C SER A 100 -5.92 -6.98 -16.16
N TRP A 101 -5.39 -8.12 -15.71
CA TRP A 101 -5.56 -8.59 -14.33
C TRP A 101 -4.73 -7.76 -13.35
N LEU A 102 -3.51 -7.37 -13.75
CA LEU A 102 -2.65 -6.50 -12.95
C LEU A 102 -3.28 -5.11 -12.78
N SER A 103 -3.84 -4.54 -13.85
CA SER A 103 -4.59 -3.27 -13.80
C SER A 103 -5.77 -3.36 -12.82
N SER A 104 -6.55 -4.46 -12.88
CA SER A 104 -7.68 -4.63 -11.97
C SER A 104 -7.25 -4.72 -10.50
N ARG A 105 -6.15 -5.42 -10.20
CA ARG A 105 -5.62 -5.48 -8.82
C ARG A 105 -5.03 -4.15 -8.36
N TYR A 106 -4.39 -3.43 -9.27
CA TYR A 106 -3.89 -2.09 -9.00
C TYR A 106 -5.06 -1.16 -8.61
N ASP A 107 -6.15 -1.15 -9.38
CA ASP A 107 -7.32 -0.33 -9.08
C ASP A 107 -7.96 -0.68 -7.73
N GLN A 108 -8.09 -1.99 -7.43
CA GLN A 108 -8.56 -2.46 -6.13
C GLN A 108 -7.68 -1.98 -4.97
N PHE A 109 -6.36 -1.98 -5.15
CA PHE A 109 -5.43 -1.47 -4.15
C PHE A 109 -5.52 0.05 -3.99
N ILE A 110 -5.67 0.81 -5.08
CA ILE A 110 -5.84 2.26 -5.00
C ILE A 110 -7.13 2.62 -4.24
N GLU A 111 -8.20 1.89 -4.46
CA GLU A 111 -9.45 2.07 -3.72
C GLU A 111 -9.29 1.69 -2.25
N GLY A 112 -8.75 0.50 -1.96
CA GLY A 112 -8.55 0.00 -0.60
C GLY A 112 -7.64 0.90 0.23
N SER A 113 -6.53 1.36 -0.35
CA SER A 113 -5.61 2.31 0.30
C SER A 113 -6.25 3.68 0.54
N SER A 114 -7.04 4.20 -0.40
CA SER A 114 -7.74 5.47 -0.19
C SER A 114 -8.71 5.39 0.99
N ARG A 115 -9.49 4.30 1.08
CA ARG A 115 -10.43 4.08 2.20
C ARG A 115 -9.71 4.00 3.54
N ALA A 116 -8.63 3.23 3.64
CA ALA A 116 -7.85 3.10 4.87
C ALA A 116 -7.20 4.40 5.31
N ILE A 117 -6.62 5.16 4.37
CA ILE A 117 -5.96 6.45 4.66
C ILE A 117 -6.99 7.48 5.17
N THR A 118 -8.18 7.53 4.57
CA THR A 118 -9.29 8.37 5.06
C THR A 118 -9.70 7.95 6.47
N PHE A 119 -9.94 6.66 6.68
CA PHE A 119 -10.29 6.14 8.00
C PHE A 119 -9.27 6.52 9.08
N ILE A 120 -7.97 6.34 8.84
CA ILE A 120 -6.93 6.73 9.81
C ILE A 120 -6.88 8.23 10.03
N SER A 121 -7.12 9.03 8.98
CA SER A 121 -7.15 10.50 9.10
C SER A 121 -8.30 10.96 9.99
N ASP A 122 -9.49 10.38 9.82
CA ASP A 122 -10.67 10.71 10.62
C ASP A 122 -10.51 10.22 12.06
N TYR A 123 -10.04 8.97 12.23
CA TYR A 123 -9.75 8.39 13.54
C TYR A 123 -8.74 9.23 14.33
N ALA A 124 -7.69 9.75 13.67
CA ALA A 124 -6.71 10.63 14.32
C ALA A 124 -7.28 12.00 14.75
N GLN A 125 -8.31 12.51 14.05
CA GLN A 125 -8.97 13.76 14.42
C GLN A 125 -9.84 13.58 15.67
N ASP A 126 -10.55 12.46 15.79
CA ASP A 126 -11.37 12.14 16.96
C ASP A 126 -10.55 12.08 18.27
N TYR A 127 -9.27 11.70 18.19
CA TYR A 127 -8.35 11.75 19.34
C TYR A 127 -7.89 13.15 19.71
N LYS A 128 -7.87 14.10 18.77
CA LYS A 128 -7.48 15.50 19.05
C LYS A 128 -8.61 16.31 19.66
N SER A 129 -9.85 15.85 19.52
CA SER A 129 -11.05 16.52 20.03
C SER A 129 -11.49 16.05 21.43
N LYS A 130 -10.78 15.09 22.02
CA LYS A 130 -10.96 14.61 23.39
C LYS A 130 -9.90 15.21 24.29
#